data_AF-A0A853BGN3-F1
#
_entry.id   AF-A0A853BGN3-F1
#
_cell.length_a   1.000
_cell.length_b   1.000
_cell.length_c   1.000
_cell.angle_alpha   90.00
_cell.angle_beta   90.00
_cell.angle_gamma   90.00
#
_symmetry.space_group_name_H-M   'P 1'
#
loop_
_entity.id
_entity.type
_entity.pdbx_description
1 polymer ?
#
loop_
_entity_poly.entity_id
_entity_poly.type
_entity_poly.pdbx_seq_one_letter_code
_entity_poly.pdbx_strand_id
1 'polypeptide(L)'
;MTEGEVIMPTDDEVEHRIEDVDAPRTARRKAAAQQVNQLAQRRAAIVAQLEDVDGQLGEIVADAEDVISIDELARFTDLKVSDLTQWVAGRKPTRSKRKKATPSKAGTRSRSSSQASGQPGDSAASPVAGTRDLKVAQLT
;
A
#
# COMPACT_ATOMS: atom_id res chain seq x y z
N MET A 1 1.26 -9.95 70.34
CA MET A 1 1.63 -10.77 69.18
C MET A 1 0.47 -10.68 68.22
N THR A 2 0.52 -9.77 67.26
CA THR A 2 -0.52 -9.65 66.22
C THR A 2 -0.21 -10.73 65.19
N GLU A 3 -1.02 -11.79 65.17
CA GLU A 3 -0.97 -12.79 64.12
C GLU A 3 -1.22 -12.06 62.80
N GLY A 4 -0.16 -11.98 61.98
CA GLY A 4 -0.26 -11.48 60.62
C GLY A 4 -1.02 -12.52 59.82
N GLU A 5 -2.32 -12.35 59.72
CA GLU A 5 -3.16 -13.11 58.80
C GLU A 5 -2.64 -12.87 57.39
N VAL A 6 -1.93 -13.85 56.84
CA VAL A 6 -1.49 -13.83 55.44
C VAL A 6 -2.72 -14.16 54.61
N ILE A 7 -3.55 -13.14 54.37
CA ILE A 7 -4.67 -13.23 53.43
C ILE A 7 -4.05 -13.37 52.04
N MET A 8 -4.21 -14.55 51.46
CA MET A 8 -3.75 -14.84 50.11
C MET A 8 -4.71 -14.12 49.15
N PRO A 9 -4.22 -13.20 48.28
CA PRO A 9 -5.10 -12.43 47.40
C PRO A 9 -5.77 -13.35 46.41
N THR A 10 -7.08 -13.21 46.22
CA THR A 10 -7.80 -14.04 45.24
C THR A 10 -7.27 -13.79 43.83
N ASP A 11 -7.46 -14.74 42.91
CA ASP A 11 -6.96 -14.60 41.54
C ASP A 11 -7.49 -13.31 40.87
N ASP A 12 -8.75 -12.95 41.12
CA ASP A 12 -9.37 -11.71 40.63
C ASP A 12 -8.67 -10.44 41.19
N GLU A 13 -8.24 -10.46 42.46
CA GLU A 13 -7.50 -9.35 43.08
C GLU A 13 -6.08 -9.21 42.51
N VAL A 14 -5.44 -10.34 42.18
CA VAL A 14 -4.13 -10.34 41.51
C VAL A 14 -4.25 -9.79 40.09
N GLU A 15 -5.27 -10.21 39.34
CA GLU A 15 -5.54 -9.71 37.99
C GLU A 15 -5.81 -8.21 37.99
N HIS A 16 -6.71 -7.73 38.85
CA HIS A 16 -7.02 -6.30 38.96
C HIS A 16 -5.78 -5.45 39.30
N ARG A 17 -4.92 -5.95 40.20
CA ARG A 17 -3.67 -5.26 40.57
C ARG A 17 -2.68 -5.17 39.39
N ILE A 18 -2.64 -6.18 38.52
CA ILE A 18 -1.80 -6.16 37.31
C ILE A 18 -2.37 -5.13 36.33
N GLU A 19 -3.68 -5.13 36.10
CA GLU A 19 -4.34 -4.17 35.22
C GLU A 19 -4.10 -2.72 35.66
N ASP A 20 -4.22 -2.43 36.95
CA ASP A 20 -3.98 -1.09 37.50
C ASP A 20 -2.53 -0.62 37.30
N VAL A 21 -1.57 -1.53 37.44
CA VAL A 21 -0.15 -1.23 37.23
C VAL A 21 0.16 -1.05 35.74
N ASP A 22 -0.46 -1.84 34.86
CA ASP A 22 -0.22 -1.79 33.42
C ASP A 22 -1.03 -0.71 32.70
N ALA A 23 -2.16 -0.25 33.28
CA ALA A 23 -3.03 0.75 32.68
C ALA A 23 -2.30 2.06 32.30
N PRO A 24 -1.47 2.68 33.16
CA PRO A 24 -0.69 3.86 32.79
C PRO A 24 0.28 3.61 31.64
N ARG A 25 0.93 2.43 31.62
CA ARG A 25 1.88 2.05 30.57
C ARG A 25 1.17 1.83 29.24
N THR A 26 0.03 1.14 29.26
CA THR A 26 -0.81 0.92 28.09
C THR A 26 -1.38 2.23 27.55
N ALA A 27 -1.83 3.14 28.42
CA ALA A 27 -2.29 4.47 28.04
C ALA A 27 -1.19 5.29 27.34
N ARG A 28 0.03 5.30 27.88
CA ARG A 28 1.19 5.98 27.25
C ARG A 28 1.54 5.38 25.89
N ARG A 29 1.54 4.04 25.78
CA ARG A 29 1.79 3.35 24.51
C ARG A 29 0.73 3.70 23.46
N LYS A 30 -0.54 3.71 23.84
CA LYS A 30 -1.65 4.09 22.97
C LYS A 30 -1.50 5.53 22.49
N ALA A 31 -1.22 6.47 23.39
CA ALA A 31 -1.03 7.87 23.04
C ALA A 31 0.14 8.07 22.06
N ALA A 32 1.29 7.42 22.33
CA ALA A 32 2.44 7.48 21.44
C ALA A 32 2.13 6.89 20.05
N ALA A 33 1.50 5.72 19.99
CA ALA A 33 1.11 5.10 18.73
C ALA A 33 0.14 5.98 17.92
N GLN A 34 -0.81 6.64 18.60
CA GLN A 34 -1.74 7.57 17.96
C GLN A 34 -1.01 8.78 17.38
N GLN A 35 -0.09 9.39 18.13
CA GLN A 35 0.69 10.54 17.67
C GLN A 35 1.56 10.18 16.46
N VAL A 36 2.26 9.05 16.51
CA VAL A 36 3.10 8.57 15.40
C VAL A 36 2.24 8.30 14.17
N ASN A 37 1.11 7.62 14.31
CA ASN A 37 0.22 7.31 13.20
C ASN A 37 -0.33 8.59 12.54
N GLN A 38 -0.77 9.56 13.34
CA GLN A 38 -1.25 10.85 12.83
C GLN A 38 -0.16 11.59 12.04
N LEU A 39 1.07 11.62 12.57
CA LEU A 39 2.18 12.27 11.89
C LEU A 39 2.59 11.53 10.61
N ALA A 40 2.57 10.19 10.63
CA ALA A 40 2.85 9.38 9.45
C ALA A 40 1.83 9.61 8.33
N GLN A 41 0.53 9.69 8.66
CA GLN A 41 -0.52 10.03 7.69
C GLN A 41 -0.32 11.42 7.09
N ARG A 42 -0.02 12.41 7.93
CA ARG A 42 0.27 13.77 7.47
C ARG A 42 1.50 13.81 6.56
N ARG A 43 2.56 13.09 6.93
CA ARG A 43 3.77 12.97 6.09
C ARG A 43 3.44 12.34 4.75
N ALA A 44 2.67 11.26 4.71
CA ALA A 44 2.27 10.61 3.47
C ALA A 44 1.49 11.57 2.55
N ALA A 45 0.56 12.35 3.12
CA ALA A 45 -0.17 13.36 2.36
C ALA A 45 0.73 14.46 1.79
N ILE A 46 1.70 14.97 2.58
CA ILE A 46 2.66 15.97 2.12
C ILE A 46 3.55 15.40 1.01
N VAL A 47 4.04 14.17 1.16
CA VAL A 47 4.86 13.52 0.14
C VAL A 47 4.09 13.36 -1.16
N ALA A 48 2.81 12.95 -1.11
CA ALA A 48 1.99 12.86 -2.31
C ALA A 48 1.77 14.22 -2.99
N GLN A 49 1.61 15.30 -2.21
CA GLN A 49 1.53 16.66 -2.76
C GLN A 49 2.86 17.10 -3.38
N LEU A 50 3.99 16.78 -2.76
CA LEU A 50 5.31 17.08 -3.31
C LEU A 50 5.56 16.31 -4.61
N GLU A 51 5.17 15.03 -4.68
CA GLU A 51 5.28 14.24 -5.92
C GLU A 51 4.45 14.83 -7.07
N ASP A 52 3.26 15.38 -6.78
CA ASP A 52 2.45 16.07 -7.79
C ASP A 52 3.11 17.37 -8.26
N VAL A 53 3.63 18.18 -7.33
CA VAL A 53 4.36 19.42 -7.65
C VAL A 53 5.63 19.12 -8.44
N ASP A 54 6.44 18.15 -8.02
CA ASP A 54 7.65 17.72 -8.73
C ASP A 54 7.33 17.23 -10.15
N GLY A 55 6.20 16.54 -10.32
CA GLY A 55 5.70 16.13 -11.63
C GLY A 55 5.32 17.32 -12.54
N GLN A 56 4.63 18.32 -11.99
CA GLN A 56 4.29 19.56 -12.72
C GLN A 56 5.53 20.38 -13.07
N LEU A 57 6.50 20.47 -12.16
CA LEU A 57 7.79 21.11 -12.41
C LEU A 57 8.52 20.40 -13.56
N GLY A 58 8.57 19.06 -13.54
CA GLY A 58 9.19 18.28 -14.61
C GLY A 58 8.53 18.51 -15.98
N GLU A 59 7.20 18.65 -16.05
CA GLU A 59 6.48 19.01 -17.28
C GLU A 59 6.90 20.40 -17.77
N ILE A 60 6.82 21.42 -16.91
CA ILE A 60 7.09 22.81 -17.27
C ILE A 60 8.55 23.00 -17.70
N VAL A 61 9.49 22.36 -16.99
CA VAL A 61 10.91 22.43 -17.33
C VAL A 61 11.17 21.77 -18.68
N ALA A 62 10.59 20.59 -18.94
CA ALA A 62 10.75 19.91 -20.22
C ALA A 62 10.16 20.71 -21.40
N ASP A 63 8.99 21.33 -21.20
CA ASP A 63 8.38 22.20 -22.22
C ASP A 63 9.19 23.49 -22.43
N ALA A 64 9.89 23.97 -21.40
CA ALA A 64 10.73 25.16 -21.48
C ALA A 64 12.08 24.90 -22.17
N GLU A 65 12.58 23.66 -22.23
CA GLU A 65 13.88 23.32 -22.84
C GLU A 65 14.01 23.75 -24.32
N ASP A 66 12.88 23.82 -25.04
CA ASP A 66 12.85 24.32 -26.43
C ASP A 66 13.13 25.83 -26.54
N VAL A 67 12.98 26.58 -25.45
CA VAL A 67 13.09 28.05 -25.39
C VAL A 67 14.29 28.50 -24.56
N ILE A 68 14.57 27.80 -23.46
CA ILE A 68 15.63 28.14 -22.50
C ILE A 68 16.32 26.86 -22.02
N SER A 69 17.65 26.86 -22.04
CA SER A 69 18.42 25.70 -21.57
C SER A 69 18.27 25.50 -20.05
N ILE A 70 18.41 24.26 -19.57
CA ILE A 70 18.36 23.93 -18.13
C ILE A 70 19.39 24.75 -17.32
N ASP A 71 20.61 24.91 -17.86
CA ASP A 71 21.67 25.69 -17.20
C ASP A 71 21.31 27.17 -17.05
N GLU A 72 20.60 27.73 -18.03
CA GLU A 72 20.14 29.12 -17.98
C GLU A 72 18.95 29.27 -17.04
N LEU A 73 18.00 28.34 -17.07
CA LEU A 73 16.86 28.31 -16.16
C LEU A 73 17.30 28.20 -14.70
N ALA A 74 18.32 27.38 -14.41
CA ALA A 74 18.94 27.27 -13.09
C ALA A 74 19.49 28.62 -12.60
N ARG A 75 20.14 29.39 -13.47
CA ARG A 75 20.69 30.72 -13.13
C ARG A 75 19.61 31.76 -12.87
N PHE A 76 18.49 31.71 -13.58
CA PHE A 76 17.41 32.69 -13.40
C PHE A 76 16.50 32.40 -12.22
N THR A 77 16.46 31.13 -11.77
CA THR A 77 15.60 30.69 -10.67
C THR A 77 16.36 30.42 -9.37
N ASP A 78 17.69 30.57 -9.39
CA ASP A 78 18.60 30.19 -8.31
C ASP A 78 18.45 28.72 -7.86
N LEU A 79 18.02 27.86 -8.78
CA LEU A 79 17.87 26.42 -8.56
C LEU A 79 19.11 25.67 -9.04
N LYS A 80 19.34 24.48 -8.48
CA LYS A 80 20.42 23.61 -8.95
C LYS A 80 19.99 22.92 -10.22
N VAL A 81 20.92 22.83 -11.18
CA VAL A 81 20.74 22.04 -12.41
C VAL A 81 20.36 20.59 -12.07
N SER A 82 20.95 20.00 -11.02
CA SER A 82 20.62 18.64 -10.56
C SER A 82 19.14 18.45 -10.24
N ASP A 83 18.53 19.45 -9.61
CA ASP A 83 17.16 19.36 -9.12
C ASP A 83 16.20 19.47 -10.31
N LEU A 84 16.48 20.40 -11.24
CA LEU A 84 15.76 20.52 -12.51
C LEU A 84 15.84 19.24 -13.35
N THR A 85 17.05 18.69 -13.53
CA THR A 85 17.24 17.43 -14.27
C THR A 85 16.53 16.27 -13.58
N GLN A 86 16.52 16.22 -12.24
CA GLN A 86 15.80 15.20 -11.50
C GLN A 86 14.29 15.28 -11.73
N TRP A 87 13.69 16.47 -11.73
CA TRP A 87 12.27 16.64 -11.99
C TRP A 87 11.89 16.23 -13.42
N VAL A 88 12.71 16.60 -14.41
CA VAL A 88 12.52 16.16 -15.81
C VAL A 88 12.64 14.64 -15.92
N ALA A 89 13.65 14.03 -15.31
CA ALA A 89 13.85 12.58 -15.33
C ALA A 89 12.77 11.79 -14.56
N GLY A 90 12.24 12.39 -13.49
CA GLY A 90 11.16 11.84 -12.67
C GLY A 90 9.78 11.95 -13.31
N ARG A 91 9.65 12.72 -14.39
CA ARG A 91 8.40 12.85 -15.15
C ARG A 91 7.92 11.48 -15.60
N LYS A 92 6.75 11.08 -15.13
CA LYS A 92 6.07 9.89 -15.62
C LYS A 92 5.78 10.14 -17.11
N PRO A 93 6.27 9.29 -18.04
CA PRO A 93 6.08 9.54 -19.45
C PRO A 93 4.59 9.60 -19.72
N THR A 94 4.12 10.77 -20.18
CA THR A 94 2.75 10.96 -20.67
C THR A 94 2.64 10.11 -21.92
N ARG A 95 2.27 8.83 -21.74
CA ARG A 95 2.14 7.86 -22.83
C ARG A 95 1.17 8.45 -23.83
N SER A 96 1.72 9.00 -24.92
CA SER A 96 0.90 9.57 -25.98
C SER A 96 -0.10 8.51 -26.40
N LYS A 97 -1.40 8.87 -26.34
CA LYS A 97 -2.47 8.01 -26.81
C LYS A 97 -2.24 7.79 -28.30
N ARG A 98 -1.55 6.70 -28.65
CA ARG A 98 -1.45 6.20 -30.02
C ARG A 98 -2.89 6.05 -30.52
N LYS A 99 -3.31 6.92 -31.45
CA LYS A 99 -4.63 6.85 -32.09
C LYS A 99 -4.82 5.43 -32.61
N LYS A 100 -5.74 4.70 -32.00
CA LYS A 100 -6.18 3.39 -32.50
C LYS A 100 -6.90 3.69 -33.82
N ALA A 101 -6.29 3.29 -34.93
CA ALA A 101 -6.91 3.41 -36.24
C ALA A 101 -8.28 2.70 -36.20
N THR A 102 -9.33 3.43 -36.53
CA THR A 102 -10.70 2.92 -36.65
C THR A 102 -10.75 1.96 -37.83
N PRO A 103 -11.21 0.69 -37.66
CA PRO A 103 -11.45 -0.17 -38.80
C PRO A 103 -12.65 0.38 -39.60
N SER A 104 -12.42 0.67 -40.87
CA SER A 104 -13.43 1.14 -41.82
C SER A 104 -14.25 -0.02 -42.38
N LYS A 105 -15.58 0.12 -42.26
CA LYS A 105 -16.71 -0.44 -43.05
C LYS A 105 -16.91 -1.96 -43.25
N ALA A 106 -18.07 -2.37 -42.71
CA ALA A 106 -19.26 -2.96 -43.37
C ALA A 106 -19.19 -4.34 -44.07
N GLY A 107 -20.08 -5.25 -43.65
CA GLY A 107 -20.44 -6.46 -44.41
C GLY A 107 -21.45 -7.37 -43.69
N THR A 108 -22.74 -7.11 -43.91
CA THR A 108 -23.91 -7.93 -43.53
C THR A 108 -23.82 -9.40 -43.97
N ARG A 109 -24.20 -10.36 -43.10
CA ARG A 109 -25.18 -11.45 -43.40
C ARG A 109 -25.41 -12.38 -42.19
N SER A 110 -26.64 -12.38 -41.71
CA SER A 110 -27.23 -13.45 -40.88
C SER A 110 -27.46 -14.73 -41.69
N ARG A 111 -27.42 -15.90 -41.02
CA ARG A 111 -28.49 -16.95 -41.03
C ARG A 111 -28.11 -18.15 -40.13
N SER A 112 -29.14 -18.64 -39.43
CA SER A 112 -29.32 -19.88 -38.64
C SER A 112 -28.68 -21.13 -39.25
N SER A 113 -28.49 -22.30 -38.61
CA SER A 113 -29.02 -23.04 -37.45
C SER A 113 -27.96 -24.14 -37.18
N SER A 114 -27.82 -24.83 -36.05
CA SER A 114 -28.75 -25.81 -35.49
C SER A 114 -28.16 -26.38 -34.18
N GLN A 115 -29.06 -26.71 -33.27
CA GLN A 115 -28.86 -27.38 -32.00
C GLN A 115 -28.79 -28.90 -32.23
N ALA A 116 -27.81 -29.58 -31.64
CA ALA A 116 -27.87 -31.03 -31.36
C ALA A 116 -26.99 -31.39 -30.17
N SER A 117 -27.63 -31.98 -29.17
CA SER A 117 -27.12 -32.38 -27.85
C SER A 117 -26.14 -33.55 -27.90
N GLY A 118 -25.21 -33.62 -26.94
CA GLY A 118 -24.36 -34.79 -26.71
C GLY A 118 -23.35 -34.62 -25.57
N GLN A 119 -23.80 -34.83 -24.32
CA GLN A 119 -23.00 -35.22 -23.15
C GLN A 119 -23.78 -36.37 -22.47
N PRO A 120 -23.18 -37.28 -21.66
CA PRO A 120 -22.03 -37.07 -20.77
C PRO A 120 -21.02 -38.25 -20.69
N GLY A 121 -19.93 -38.06 -19.95
CA GLY A 121 -18.90 -39.07 -19.65
C GLY A 121 -17.58 -38.37 -19.30
N ASP A 122 -17.42 -37.81 -18.11
CA ASP A 122 -17.07 -38.47 -16.85
C ASP A 122 -15.59 -38.90 -16.79
N SER A 123 -14.80 -38.08 -16.08
CA SER A 123 -13.51 -38.44 -15.51
C SER A 123 -13.31 -37.61 -14.26
N ALA A 124 -14.00 -38.07 -13.21
CA ALA A 124 -13.51 -38.29 -11.86
C ALA A 124 -12.47 -37.30 -11.30
N ALA A 125 -12.97 -36.56 -10.32
CA ALA A 125 -12.27 -35.90 -9.22
C ALA A 125 -11.42 -36.85 -8.37
N SER A 126 -10.49 -36.27 -7.58
CA SER A 126 -10.29 -36.49 -6.13
C SER A 126 -9.04 -35.74 -5.60
N PRO A 127 -8.85 -35.50 -4.29
CA PRO A 127 -9.54 -34.44 -3.54
C PRO A 127 -8.58 -33.68 -2.58
N VAL A 128 -9.10 -32.64 -1.92
CA VAL A 128 -8.50 -32.04 -0.72
C VAL A 128 -9.03 -32.77 0.52
N ALA A 129 -8.15 -33.15 1.47
CA ALA A 129 -8.36 -33.21 2.94
C ALA A 129 -7.48 -34.28 3.63
N GLY A 130 -6.97 -33.94 4.83
CA GLY A 130 -6.51 -34.91 5.85
C GLY A 130 -5.08 -34.68 6.35
N THR A 131 -4.85 -33.81 7.35
CA THR A 131 -4.75 -34.13 8.80
C THR A 131 -3.44 -34.79 9.28
N ARG A 132 -2.75 -34.03 10.14
CA ARG A 132 -2.05 -34.43 11.38
C ARG A 132 -0.74 -35.24 11.28
N ASP A 133 0.32 -34.65 11.85
CA ASP A 133 0.89 -34.99 13.17
C ASP A 133 2.45 -35.07 13.23
N LEU A 134 2.97 -34.69 14.40
CA LEU A 134 4.32 -34.89 14.97
C LEU A 134 5.43 -33.95 14.42
N LYS A 135 6.24 -33.25 15.25
CA LYS A 135 6.89 -33.74 16.46
C LYS A 135 7.37 -32.60 17.37
N VAL A 136 6.97 -32.70 18.64
CA VAL A 136 7.56 -32.05 19.81
C VAL A 136 9.01 -32.52 19.98
N ALA A 137 9.95 -31.60 20.19
CA ALA A 137 11.26 -31.85 20.81
C ALA A 137 11.33 -30.94 22.05
N GLN A 138 11.08 -31.48 23.25
CA GLN A 138 12.08 -31.89 24.26
C GLN A 138 13.07 -30.74 24.56
N LEU A 139 12.93 -30.00 25.66
CA LEU A 139 13.22 -30.37 27.06
C LEU A 139 14.58 -31.07 27.23
N THR A 140 15.59 -30.27 27.57
CA THR A 140 16.73 -30.62 28.44
C THR A 140 17.08 -29.39 29.25
#